data_AF-A0A829GKH8-F1
#
_entry.id   AF-A0A829GKH8-F1
#
_cell.length_a   1.000
_cell.length_b   1.000
_cell.length_c   1.000
_cell.angle_alpha   90.00
_cell.angle_beta   90.00
_cell.angle_gamma   90.00
#
_symmetry.space_group_name_H-M   'P 1'
#
loop_
_entity.id
_entity.type
_entity.pdbx_description
1 polymer ?
#
loop_
_entity_poly.entity_id
_entity_poly.type
_entity_poly.pdbx_seq_one_letter_code
_entity_poly.pdbx_strand_id
1 'polypeptide(L)' 'MRYSFTTKVTRSTTVKRWLAEQGVSHRLFKKMLVDHLIWVDGQASDNGPVEAGQIIRFEIPTSKTLTPEFAPLEVI' A
#
# COMPACT_ATOMS: atom_id res chain seq x y z
N MET A 1 -11.17 0.22 11.14
CA MET A 1 -11.64 -0.02 9.76
C MET A 1 -10.51 0.30 8.81
N ARG A 2 -10.17 -0.59 7.86
CA ARG A 2 -9.11 -0.35 6.87
C ARG A 2 -9.71 0.33 5.64
N TYR A 3 -8.97 1.25 5.04
CA TYR A 3 -9.35 1.79 3.74
C TYR A 3 -8.92 0.80 2.66
N SER A 4 -9.87 0.41 1.80
CA SER A 4 -9.68 -0.57 0.73
C SER A 4 -9.90 0.08 -0.63
N PHE A 5 -9.02 -0.23 -1.57
CA PHE A 5 -9.02 0.30 -2.92
C PHE A 5 -8.98 -0.86 -3.90
N THR A 6 -9.81 -0.80 -4.96
CA THR A 6 -9.85 -1.80 -6.02
C THR A 6 -9.86 -1.10 -7.36
N THR A 7 -9.00 -1.50 -8.28
CA THR A 7 -8.94 -0.89 -9.60
C THR A 7 -8.27 -1.81 -10.62
N LYS A 8 -8.52 -1.52 -11.88
CA LYS A 8 -8.06 -2.30 -13.02
C LYS A 8 -6.71 -1.77 -13.52
N VAL A 9 -5.77 -2.67 -13.74
CA VAL A 9 -4.47 -2.38 -14.33
C VAL A 9 -4.66 -2.05 -15.80
N THR A 10 -4.13 -0.91 -16.24
CA THR A 10 -4.27 -0.41 -17.62
C THR A 10 -3.11 -0.81 -18.53
N ARG A 11 -1.95 -1.18 -17.96
CA ARG A 11 -0.74 -1.58 -18.68
C ARG A 11 0.07 -2.59 -17.88
N SER A 12 0.79 -3.46 -18.57
CA SER A 12 1.67 -4.44 -17.93
C SER A 12 2.85 -3.76 -17.22
N THR A 13 3.09 -4.14 -15.98
CA THR A 13 4.08 -3.53 -15.08
C THR A 13 4.34 -4.44 -13.87
N THR A 14 4.77 -3.88 -12.73
CA THR A 14 4.85 -4.56 -11.45
C THR A 14 3.90 -3.95 -10.44
N VAL A 15 3.46 -4.73 -9.46
CA VAL A 15 2.62 -4.26 -8.35
C VAL A 15 3.19 -2.99 -7.71
N LYS A 16 4.50 -2.97 -7.39
CA LYS A 16 5.15 -1.81 -6.78
C LYS A 16 5.09 -0.56 -7.66
N ARG A 17 5.41 -0.69 -8.95
CA ARG A 17 5.41 0.46 -9.87
C ARG A 17 3.99 0.99 -10.08
N TRP A 18 3.03 0.08 -10.25
CA TRP A 18 1.63 0.43 -10.37
C TRP A 18 1.10 1.16 -9.12
N LEU A 19 1.40 0.65 -7.91
CA LEU A 19 1.03 1.30 -6.66
C LEU A 19 1.70 2.68 -6.49
N ALA A 20 2.96 2.83 -6.90
CA ALA A 20 3.65 4.11 -6.87
C ALA A 20 2.96 5.16 -7.76
N GLU A 21 2.43 4.76 -8.92
CA GLU A 21 1.63 5.63 -9.80
C GLU A 21 0.31 6.07 -9.14
N GLN A 22 -0.21 5.30 -8.19
CA GLN A 22 -1.37 5.67 -7.36
C GLN A 22 -0.99 6.51 -6.12
N GLY A 23 0.28 6.92 -5.98
CA GLY A 23 0.77 7.70 -4.85
C GLY A 23 1.21 6.89 -3.64
N VAL A 24 1.29 5.56 -3.73
CA VAL A 24 1.78 4.72 -2.63
C VAL A 24 3.31 4.85 -2.50
N SER A 25 3.74 5.44 -1.39
CA SER A 25 5.18 5.55 -1.08
C SER A 25 5.84 4.18 -0.85
N HIS A 26 7.16 4.11 -1.03
CA HIS A 26 7.91 2.87 -0.77
C HIS A 26 7.75 2.34 0.67
N ARG A 27 7.72 3.24 1.66
CA ARG A 27 7.53 2.87 3.07
C ARG A 27 6.14 2.26 3.30
N LEU A 28 5.11 2.85 2.71
CA LEU A 28 3.74 2.33 2.80
C LEU A 28 3.64 0.96 2.13
N PHE A 29 4.19 0.81 0.92
CA PHE A 29 4.26 -0.46 0.22
C PHE A 29 4.90 -1.57 1.06
N LYS A 30 6.05 -1.31 1.71
CA LYS A 30 6.70 -2.30 2.59
C LYS A 30 5.80 -2.73 3.74
N LYS A 31 5.06 -1.80 4.37
CA LYS A 31 4.11 -2.13 5.44
C LYS A 31 2.96 -3.00 4.92
N MET A 32 2.46 -2.70 3.72
CA MET A 32 1.39 -3.49 3.10
C MET A 32 1.83 -4.91 2.78
N LEU A 33 3.09 -5.12 2.38
CA LEU A 33 3.65 -6.46 2.18
C LEU A 33 3.73 -7.24 3.49
N VAL A 34 4.23 -6.61 4.57
CA VAL A 34 4.33 -7.24 5.89
C VAL A 34 2.96 -7.67 6.42
N ASP A 35 1.94 -6.86 6.17
CA ASP A 35 0.56 -7.12 6.60
C ASP A 35 -0.26 -7.94 5.57
N HIS A 36 0.33 -8.38 4.46
CA HIS A 36 -0.33 -9.10 3.35
C HIS A 36 -1.60 -8.40 2.80
N LEU A 37 -1.52 -7.09 2.57
CA LEU A 37 -2.66 -6.22 2.21
C LEU A 37 -2.77 -5.93 0.71
N ILE A 38 -2.24 -6.80 -0.14
CA ILE A 38 -2.26 -6.62 -1.60
C ILE A 38 -2.78 -7.90 -2.24
N TRP A 39 -3.72 -7.76 -3.16
CA TRP A 39 -4.29 -8.85 -3.94
C TRP A 39 -4.32 -8.51 -5.43
N VAL A 40 -4.01 -9.50 -6.26
CA VAL A 40 -4.16 -9.46 -7.72
C VAL A 40 -5.18 -10.53 -8.11
N ASP A 41 -6.25 -10.14 -8.78
CA ASP A 41 -7.37 -11.03 -9.16
C ASP A 41 -7.90 -11.87 -7.97
N GLY A 42 -7.92 -11.27 -6.78
CA GLY A 42 -8.38 -11.90 -5.54
C GLY A 42 -7.34 -12.77 -4.81
N GLN A 43 -6.18 -13.03 -5.40
CA GLN A 43 -5.09 -13.79 -4.77
C GLN A 43 -4.11 -12.85 -4.08
N ALA A 44 -3.68 -13.21 -2.86
CA ALA A 44 -2.67 -12.44 -2.14
C ALA A 44 -1.39 -12.36 -2.98
N SER A 45 -0.80 -11.17 -3.07
CA SER A 45 0.32 -10.91 -3.97
C SER A 45 1.37 -10.03 -3.30
N ASP A 46 2.63 -10.33 -3.59
CA ASP A 46 3.78 -9.52 -3.20
C ASP A 46 4.16 -8.55 -4.34
N ASN A 47 5.46 -8.28 -4.50
CA ASN A 47 5.95 -7.52 -5.65
C ASN A 47 6.07 -8.41 -6.90
N GLY A 48 4.94 -8.75 -7.51
CA GLY A 48 4.88 -9.52 -8.76
C GLY A 48 4.71 -8.65 -10.01
N PRO A 49 4.88 -9.23 -11.22
CA PRO A 49 4.37 -8.64 -12.44
C PRO A 49 2.84 -8.58 -12.39
N VAL A 50 2.27 -7.59 -13.07
CA VAL A 50 0.83 -7.45 -13.30
C VAL A 50 0.60 -7.07 -14.75
N GLU A 51 -0.42 -7.66 -15.36
CA GLU A 51 -0.78 -7.49 -16.75
C GLU A 51 -1.96 -6.53 -16.90
N ALA A 52 -2.07 -5.90 -18.07
CA ALA A 52 -3.23 -5.10 -18.42
C ALA A 52 -4.51 -5.96 -18.32
N GLY A 53 -5.54 -5.42 -17.68
CA GLY A 53 -6.80 -6.12 -17.49
C GLY A 53 -6.99 -6.73 -16.10
N GLN A 54 -5.90 -7.04 -15.38
CA GLN A 54 -5.97 -7.59 -14.03
C GLN A 54 -6.52 -6.57 -13.02
N ILE A 55 -7.11 -7.06 -11.95
CA ILE A 55 -7.65 -6.24 -10.86
C ILE A 55 -6.68 -6.28 -9.68
N ILE A 56 -6.21 -5.10 -9.27
CA ILE A 56 -5.45 -4.95 -8.03
C ILE A 56 -6.39 -4.43 -6.95
N ARG A 57 -6.44 -5.14 -5.82
CA ARG A 57 -7.00 -4.66 -4.57
C ARG A 57 -5.87 -4.43 -3.58
N PHE A 58 -5.93 -3.34 -2.83
CA PHE A 58 -5.01 -3.13 -1.73
C PHE A 58 -5.66 -2.37 -0.58
N GLU A 59 -5.11 -2.57 0.62
CA GLU A 59 -5.59 -1.92 1.84
C GLU A 59 -4.48 -1.14 2.55
N ILE A 60 -4.86 -0.04 3.19
CA ILE A 60 -3.93 0.78 3.96
C ILE A 60 -3.70 0.13 5.33
N PRO A 61 -2.43 -0.10 5.74
CA PRO A 61 -2.11 -0.59 7.06
C PRO A 61 -2.67 0.36 8.11
N THR A 62 -3.33 -0.18 9.13
CA THR A 62 -3.70 0.63 10.29
C THR A 62 -2.42 1.10 10.97
N SER A 63 -2.15 2.40 10.94
CA SER A 63 -1.13 2.97 11.82
C SER A 63 -1.60 2.77 13.27
N LYS A 64 -0.72 2.25 14.13
CA LYS A 64 -0.83 2.55 15.57
C LYS A 64 -0.92 4.06 15.68
N THR A 65 -1.96 4.56 16.32
CA THR A 65 -2.07 5.96 16.69
C THR A 65 -0.76 6.36 17.36
N LEU A 66 -0.05 7.33 16.80
CA LEU A 66 1.06 7.96 17.52
C LEU A 66 0.42 8.61 18.74
N THR A 67 0.81 8.21 19.94
CA THR A 67 0.45 8.97 21.14
C THR A 67 1.31 10.22 21.11
N PRO A 68 0.73 11.43 20.91
CA PRO A 68 1.52 12.65 20.98
C PRO A 68 2.11 12.77 22.39
N GLU A 69 3.41 12.95 22.46
CA GLU A 69 4.10 13.24 23.71
C GLU A 69 3.95 14.74 23.99
N PHE A 70 3.33 15.09 25.13
CA PHE A 70 3.12 16.48 25.55
C PHE A 70 4.35 17.06 26.27
N ALA A 71 5.55 16.66 25.88
CA ALA A 71 6.77 17.24 26.42
C ALA A 71 7.01 18.63 25.78
N PRO A 72 7.49 19.64 26.55
CA PRO A 72 7.91 20.90 25.98
C PRO A 72 8.96 20.69 24.89
N LEU A 73 8.78 21.31 23.72
CA LEU A 73 9.81 21.34 22.68
C LEU A 73 10.93 22.27 23.16
N GLU A 74 12.04 21.68 23.62
CA GLU A 74 13.26 22.42 23.92
C GLU A 74 13.99 22.71 22.60
N VAL A 75 13.93 23.98 22.15
CA VAL A 75 14.68 24.46 20.99
C VAL A 75 16.03 24.93 21.50
N ILE A 76 17.11 24.22 21.14
CA ILE A 76 18.51 24.55 21.44
C ILE A 76 19.06 25.44 20.31
#